data_AF-A0A8R1TXD6-F1
#
_entry.id   AF-A0A8R1TXD6-F1
#
_cell.length_a   1.000
_cell.length_b   1.000
_cell.length_c   1.000
_cell.angle_alpha   90.00
_cell.angle_beta   90.00
_cell.angle_gamma   90.00
#
_symmetry.space_group_name_H-M   'P 1'
#
loop_
_entity.id
_entity.type
_entity.pdbx_description
1 polymer ?
#
loop_
_entity_poly.entity_id
_entity_poly.type
_entity_poly.pdbx_seq_one_letter_code
_entity_poly.pdbx_strand_id
1 'polypeptide(L)'
;LSLTLMDDLKNELGGFFLDTVLALFIPAHVYLATLLHQSLYNYKLNRAIAVEIACTRTTTQMKAIKNAYQTTFCNTLEQDIKVKVINSIKIGTFIYKTISQT
;
A
#
# COMPACT_ATOMS: atom_id res chain seq x y z
N LEU A 1 5.94 -18.01 -17.88
CA LEU A 1 5.05 -17.21 -18.75
C LEU A 1 5.00 -15.74 -18.34
N SER A 2 4.90 -15.42 -17.04
CA SER A 2 4.88 -14.02 -16.58
C SER A 2 6.20 -13.26 -16.81
N LEU A 3 7.36 -13.89 -16.62
CA LEU A 3 8.66 -13.23 -16.78
C LEU A 3 8.90 -12.74 -18.21
N THR A 4 8.66 -13.59 -19.21
CA THR A 4 8.85 -13.23 -20.63
C THR A 4 7.95 -12.07 -21.05
N LEU A 5 6.66 -12.12 -20.67
CA LEU A 5 5.73 -11.03 -20.98
C LEU A 5 6.10 -9.73 -20.25
N MET A 6 6.54 -9.82 -18.99
CA MET A 6 6.93 -8.65 -18.21
C MET A 6 8.18 -7.97 -18.78
N ASP A 7 9.12 -8.75 -19.32
CA ASP A 7 10.32 -8.21 -19.96
C ASP A 7 10.01 -7.58 -21.31
N ASP A 8 9.14 -8.21 -22.12
CA ASP A 8 8.65 -7.63 -23.38
C ASP A 8 7.95 -6.29 -23.12
N LEU A 9 7.07 -6.21 -22.11
CA LEU A 9 6.37 -4.98 -21.76
C LEU A 9 7.32 -3.86 -21.29
N LYS A 10 8.39 -4.18 -20.58
CA LYS A 10 9.41 -3.19 -20.17
C LYS A 10 10.21 -2.64 -21.35
N ASN A 11 10.34 -3.40 -22.44
CA ASN A 11 11.02 -2.94 -23.65
C ASN A 11 10.11 -2.06 -24.53
N GLU A 12 8.81 -2.35 -24.56
CA GLU A 12 7.84 -1.65 -25.42
C GLU A 12 7.19 -0.43 -24.75
N LEU A 13 7.07 -0.43 -23.42
CA LEU A 13 6.34 0.61 -22.68
C LEU A 13 7.27 1.45 -21.81
N GLY A 14 6.90 2.70 -21.57
CA GLY A 14 7.64 3.61 -20.71
C GLY A 14 6.75 4.47 -19.81
N GLY A 15 7.37 5.10 -18.82
CA GLY A 15 6.73 6.03 -17.90
C GLY A 15 5.56 5.42 -17.12
N PHE A 16 4.56 6.26 -16.81
CA PHE A 16 3.40 5.86 -16.00
C PHE A 16 2.59 4.70 -16.60
N PHE A 17 2.66 4.51 -17.92
CA PHE A 17 1.95 3.40 -18.55
C PHE A 17 2.60 2.07 -18.19
N LEU A 18 3.94 1.98 -18.27
CA LEU A 18 4.67 0.81 -17.82
C LEU A 18 4.39 0.53 -16.33
N ASP A 19 4.46 1.54 -15.47
CA ASP A 19 4.20 1.38 -14.03
C ASP A 19 2.80 0.83 -13.75
N THR A 20 1.79 1.33 -14.48
CA THR A 20 0.41 0.87 -14.36
C THR A 20 0.27 -0.58 -14.80
N VAL A 21 0.86 -0.94 -15.94
CA VAL A 21 0.82 -2.32 -16.45
C VAL A 21 1.52 -3.27 -15.49
N LEU A 22 2.70 -2.92 -14.98
CA LEU A 22 3.42 -3.74 -14.00
C LEU A 22 2.63 -3.92 -12.70
N ALA A 23 1.93 -2.89 -12.23
CA ALA A 23 1.07 -2.99 -11.05
C ALA A 23 -0.06 -4.02 -11.21
N LEU A 24 -0.58 -4.24 -12.42
CA LEU A 24 -1.61 -5.25 -12.70
C LEU A 24 -1.11 -6.69 -12.52
N PHE A 25 0.21 -6.92 -12.56
CA PHE A 25 0.80 -8.24 -12.31
C PHE A 25 1.09 -8.52 -10.83
N ILE A 26 0.88 -7.53 -9.95
CA ILE A 26 1.12 -7.68 -8.52
C ILE A 26 -0.19 -8.07 -7.83
N PRO A 27 -0.22 -9.11 -6.97
CA PRO A 27 -1.41 -9.42 -6.18
C PRO A 27 -1.89 -8.18 -5.40
N ALA A 28 -3.18 -7.87 -5.49
CA ALA A 28 -3.74 -6.61 -5.00
C ALA A 28 -3.36 -6.27 -3.55
N HIS A 29 -3.34 -7.26 -2.66
CA HIS A 29 -2.97 -7.05 -1.25
C HIS A 29 -1.49 -6.68 -1.07
N VAL A 30 -0.58 -7.22 -1.90
CA VAL A 30 0.85 -6.86 -1.91
C VAL A 30 1.05 -5.45 -2.47
N TYR A 31 0.36 -5.13 -3.56
CA TYR A 31 0.39 -3.78 -4.15
C TYR A 31 -0.10 -2.72 -3.15
N LEU A 32 -1.25 -2.96 -2.50
CA LEU A 32 -1.81 -2.05 -1.50
C LEU A 32 -0.94 -1.94 -0.25
N ALA A 33 -0.30 -3.02 0.20
CA ALA A 33 0.69 -2.96 1.29
C ALA A 33 1.87 -2.05 0.93
N THR A 34 2.34 -2.11 -0.33
CA THR A 34 3.41 -1.26 -0.84
C THR A 34 2.99 0.20 -0.89
N LEU A 35 1.78 0.50 -1.38
CA LEU A 35 1.21 1.84 -1.37
C LEU A 35 1.05 2.40 0.06
N LEU A 36 0.61 1.57 1.01
CA LEU A 36 0.54 1.96 2.42
C LEU A 36 1.94 2.31 2.93
N HIS A 37 2.93 1.44 2.76
CA HIS A 37 4.29 1.73 3.20
C HIS A 37 4.83 3.03 2.59
N GLN A 38 4.68 3.21 1.28
CA GLN A 38 5.08 4.43 0.60
C GLN A 38 4.35 5.68 1.14
N SER A 39 3.04 5.60 1.40
CA SER A 39 2.23 6.71 1.92
C SER A 39 2.56 7.07 3.38
N LEU A 40 3.09 6.12 4.16
CA LEU A 40 3.50 6.35 5.56
C LEU A 40 4.91 6.93 5.67
N TYR A 41 5.80 6.63 4.72
CA TYR A 41 7.21 7.04 4.76
C TYR A 41 7.47 8.35 4.01
N ASN A 42 6.75 8.62 2.93
CA ASN A 42 7.00 9.79 2.09
C ASN A 42 6.00 10.90 2.43
N TYR A 43 6.44 11.95 3.14
CA TYR A 43 5.59 13.12 3.45
C TYR A 43 4.98 13.80 2.22
N LYS A 44 5.63 13.64 1.05
CA LYS A 44 5.15 14.13 -0.26
C LYS A 44 4.13 13.19 -0.91
N LEU A 45 4.14 11.90 -0.58
CA LEU A 45 3.20 10.92 -1.10
C LEU A 45 1.94 10.92 -0.21
N ASN A 46 0.80 11.13 -0.87
CA ASN A 46 -0.39 11.67 -0.26
C ASN A 46 -0.95 10.73 0.82
N ARG A 47 -1.00 11.18 2.07
CA ARG A 47 -1.74 10.49 3.16
C ARG A 47 -3.18 10.14 2.75
N ALA A 48 -3.75 10.81 1.74
CA ALA A 48 -5.01 10.44 1.12
C ALA A 48 -5.04 8.98 0.62
N ILE A 49 -3.92 8.42 0.14
CA ILE A 49 -3.86 7.00 -0.29
C ILE A 49 -4.12 6.08 0.90
N ALA A 50 -3.46 6.33 2.05
CA ALA A 50 -3.72 5.55 3.26
C ALA A 50 -5.17 5.67 3.73
N VAL A 51 -5.75 6.87 3.63
CA VAL A 51 -7.17 7.12 3.96
C VAL A 51 -8.09 6.37 3.01
N GLU A 52 -7.85 6.43 1.70
CA GLU A 52 -8.64 5.76 0.68
C GLU A 52 -8.61 4.24 0.88
N ILE A 53 -7.44 3.67 1.11
CA ILE A 53 -7.30 2.23 1.38
C ILE A 53 -8.03 1.87 2.68
N ALA A 54 -7.85 2.65 3.75
CA ALA A 54 -8.54 2.40 5.03
C ALA A 54 -10.06 2.45 4.89
N CYS A 55 -10.60 3.36 4.07
CA CYS A 55 -12.04 3.56 3.92
C CYS A 55 -12.71 2.62 2.90
N THR A 56 -11.97 2.06 1.94
CA THR A 56 -12.57 1.30 0.82
C THR A 56 -12.36 -0.20 0.88
N ARG A 57 -11.50 -0.71 1.78
CA ARG A 57 -11.25 -2.15 1.90
C ARG A 57 -12.14 -2.78 2.96
N THR A 58 -12.66 -3.96 2.65
CA THR A 58 -13.37 -4.80 3.61
C THR A 58 -12.42 -5.34 4.68
N THR A 59 -12.94 -5.76 5.84
CA THR A 59 -12.17 -6.44 6.91
C THR A 59 -11.32 -7.60 6.37
N THR A 60 -11.88 -8.46 5.52
CA THR A 60 -11.14 -9.60 4.94
C THR A 60 -9.99 -9.14 4.05
N GLN A 61 -10.20 -8.10 3.23
CA GLN A 61 -9.14 -7.52 2.40
C GLN A 61 -8.07 -6.84 3.25
N MET A 62 -8.46 -6.10 4.30
CA MET A 62 -7.53 -5.45 5.20
C MET A 62 -6.62 -6.45 5.92
N LYS A 63 -7.16 -7.60 6.36
CA LYS A 63 -6.35 -8.69 6.93
C LYS A 63 -5.31 -9.21 5.94
N ALA A 64 -5.69 -9.42 4.68
CA ALA A 64 -4.74 -9.83 3.64
C ALA A 64 -3.65 -8.77 3.40
N ILE A 65 -4.00 -7.48 3.42
CA ILE A 65 -3.07 -6.37 3.27
C ILE A 65 -2.10 -6.29 4.46
N LYS A 66 -2.59 -6.42 5.69
CA LYS A 66 -1.76 -6.42 6.90
C LYS A 66 -0.75 -7.57 6.90
N ASN A 67 -1.19 -8.77 6.53
CA ASN A 67 -0.31 -9.94 6.40
C ASN A 67 0.77 -9.67 5.34
N ALA A 68 0.38 -9.18 4.17
CA ALA A 68 1.31 -8.83 3.10
C ALA A 68 2.32 -7.76 3.55
N TYR A 69 1.85 -6.72 4.25
CA TYR A 69 2.69 -5.67 4.80
C TYR A 69 3.74 -6.23 5.77
N GLN A 70 3.32 -7.09 6.68
CA GLN A 70 4.22 -7.73 7.64
C GLN A 70 5.25 -8.63 6.95
N THR A 71 4.84 -9.41 5.95
CA THR A 71 5.75 -10.26 5.19
C THR A 71 6.73 -9.45 4.34
N THR A 72 6.29 -8.36 3.71
CA THR A 72 7.11 -7.56 2.80
C THR A 72 8.05 -6.59 3.52
N PHE A 73 7.62 -5.98 4.63
CA PHE A 73 8.37 -4.90 5.30
C PHE A 73 8.91 -5.29 6.68
N CYS A 74 8.72 -6.54 7.12
CA CYS A 74 9.18 -7.05 8.41
C CYS A 74 8.73 -6.20 9.61
N ASN A 75 7.62 -5.47 9.48
CA ASN A 75 7.00 -4.68 10.54
C ASN A 75 5.48 -4.70 10.40
N THR A 76 4.74 -4.42 11.46
CA THR A 76 3.27 -4.34 11.37
C THR A 76 2.84 -2.97 10.86
N LEU A 77 1.76 -2.96 10.07
CA LEU A 77 1.16 -1.74 9.56
C LEU A 77 0.75 -0.80 10.71
N GLU A 78 0.16 -1.36 11.77
CA GLU A 78 -0.24 -0.63 12.96
C GLU A 78 0.95 0.06 13.65
N GLN A 79 2.10 -0.61 13.74
CA GLN A 79 3.30 -0.06 14.36
C GLN A 79 3.85 1.10 13.52
N ASP A 80 3.91 0.94 12.20
CA ASP A 80 4.37 2.02 11.32
C ASP A 80 3.43 3.23 11.37
N ILE A 81 2.12 3.03 11.37
CA ILE A 81 1.16 4.14 11.51
C ILE A 81 1.37 4.87 12.84
N LYS A 82 1.56 4.12 13.94
CA LYS A 82 1.77 4.68 15.28
C LYS A 82 3.05 5.51 15.36
N VAL A 83 4.14 5.07 14.73
CA VAL A 83 5.42 5.78 14.74
C VAL A 83 5.41 6.99 13.80
N LYS A 84 4.79 6.85 12.61
CA LYS A 84 4.99 7.81 11.50
C LYS A 84 3.89 8.85 11.37
N VAL A 85 2.66 8.50 11.72
CA VAL A 85 1.49 9.34 11.40
C VAL A 85 0.83 9.90 12.65
N ILE A 86 1.06 9.32 13.83
CA ILE A 86 0.36 9.74 15.05
C ILE A 86 0.72 11.17 15.49
N ASN A 87 1.85 11.72 15.02
CA ASN A 87 2.21 13.13 15.20
C ASN A 87 1.45 14.09 14.26
N SER A 88 0.70 13.58 13.28
CA SER A 88 -0.18 14.36 12.38
C SER A 88 -1.61 14.36 12.93
N ILE A 89 -1.88 15.33 13.81
CA ILE A 89 -2.84 15.39 14.94
C ILE A 89 -4.32 14.98 14.71
N LYS A 90 -4.79 14.63 13.50
CA LYS A 90 -6.15 14.08 13.29
C LYS A 90 -6.23 12.95 12.28
N ILE A 91 -5.59 13.11 11.12
CA ILE A 91 -5.68 12.14 10.04
C ILE A 91 -4.99 10.81 10.41
N GLY A 92 -3.88 10.87 11.13
CA GLY A 92 -3.17 9.67 11.59
C GLY A 92 -4.01 8.85 12.57
N THR A 93 -4.67 9.51 13.51
CA THR A 93 -5.59 8.87 14.46
C THR A 93 -6.77 8.22 13.75
N PHE A 94 -7.34 8.88 12.73
CA PHE A 94 -8.40 8.31 11.91
C PHE A 94 -7.93 7.04 11.18
N ILE A 95 -6.81 7.12 10.45
CA ILE A 95 -6.23 5.98 9.74
C ILE A 95 -5.96 4.81 10.70
N TYR A 96 -5.31 5.08 11.84
CA TYR A 96 -5.02 4.06 12.84
C TYR A 96 -6.30 3.41 13.35
N LYS A 97 -7.30 4.19 13.73
CA LYS A 97 -8.55 3.66 14.28
C LYS A 97 -9.31 2.81 13.25
N THR A 98 -9.43 3.27 12.02
CA THR A 98 -10.12 2.52 10.94
C THR A 98 -9.40 1.23 10.61
N ILE A 99 -8.07 1.27 10.51
CA ILE A 99 -7.25 0.08 10.23
C ILE A 99 -7.26 -0.89 11.41
N SER A 100 -7.17 -0.42 12.66
CA SER A 100 -7.20 -1.31 13.84
C SER A 100 -8.56 -1.97 14.08
N GLN A 101 -9.66 -1.35 13.63
CA GLN A 101 -11.02 -1.91 13.76
C GLN A 101 -11.38 -2.90 12.66
N THR A 102 -10.62 -2.94 11.57
CA THR A 102 -10.80 -3.85 10.42
C THR A 102 -9.84 -5.03 10.46
#